data_AF-A0A7Y7Y8I4-F1
#
_entry.id   AF-A0A7Y7Y8I4-F1
#
_cell.length_a   1.000
_cell.length_b   1.000
_cell.length_c   1.000
_cell.angle_alpha   90.00
_cell.angle_beta   90.00
_cell.angle_gamma   90.00
#
_symmetry.space_group_name_H-M   'P 1'
#
loop_
_entity.id
_entity.type
_entity.pdbx_description
1 polymer ?
#
loop_
_entity_poly.entity_id
_entity_poly.type
_entity_poly.pdbx_seq_one_letter_code
_entity_poly.pdbx_strand_id
1 'polypeptide(L)'
;MKDCTSTTTRHTPFGSSLAGDYMFSVNPDISVQHALEQASLLLNGEAMVAEESQDAKPHVCHTLNWVMLQLVEMSKGLVDASLESVVNAE
;
A
#
# COMPACT_ATOMS: atom_id res chain seq x y z
N MET A 1 1.32 -28.80 4.71
CA MET A 1 1.37 -27.34 4.51
C MET A 1 1.06 -27.09 3.05
N LYS A 2 -0.09 -26.46 2.72
CA LYS A 2 -0.36 -25.99 1.34
C LYS A 2 0.77 -25.01 1.00
N ASP A 3 1.37 -25.16 -0.18
CA ASP A 3 2.37 -24.22 -0.69
C ASP A 3 1.71 -22.83 -0.82
N CYS A 4 1.92 -21.95 0.17
CA CYS A 4 1.44 -20.56 0.13
C CYS A 4 2.10 -19.74 -1.00
N THR A 5 3.06 -20.33 -1.73
CA THR A 5 3.82 -19.70 -2.80
C THR A 5 3.04 -19.53 -4.12
N SER A 6 1.87 -20.16 -4.25
CA SER A 6 1.04 -20.00 -5.46
C SER A 6 0.00 -18.87 -5.39
N THR A 7 -0.13 -18.20 -4.24
CA THR A 7 -1.20 -17.22 -4.05
C THR A 7 -0.82 -15.89 -4.70
N THR A 8 -1.63 -15.43 -5.64
CA THR A 8 -1.46 -14.14 -6.31
C THR A 8 -2.57 -13.17 -5.94
N THR A 9 -2.23 -11.89 -5.92
CA THR A 9 -3.17 -10.77 -5.78
C THR A 9 -4.23 -10.79 -6.88
N ARG A 10 -5.39 -10.21 -6.59
CA ARG A 10 -6.46 -9.96 -7.56
C ARG A 10 -6.53 -8.47 -7.86
N HIS A 11 -7.39 -8.12 -8.81
CA HIS A 11 -7.71 -6.73 -9.04
C HIS A 11 -8.47 -6.17 -7.82
N THR A 12 -7.77 -5.41 -6.99
CA THR A 12 -8.30 -4.85 -5.74
C THR A 12 -8.22 -3.32 -5.82
N PRO A 13 -9.36 -2.63 -6.01
CA PRO A 13 -9.42 -1.17 -6.01
C PRO A 13 -9.07 -0.57 -4.64
N PHE A 14 -8.39 0.58 -4.62
CA PHE A 14 -8.06 1.31 -3.40
C PHE A 14 -7.95 2.83 -3.65
N GLY A 15 -7.85 3.61 -2.57
CA GLY A 15 -7.74 5.06 -2.59
C GLY A 15 -9.05 5.72 -3.04
N SER A 16 -9.87 6.16 -2.09
CA SER A 16 -11.16 6.81 -2.40
C SER A 16 -10.95 8.26 -2.80
N SER A 17 -11.54 8.66 -3.92
CA SER A 17 -11.66 10.06 -4.30
C SER A 17 -12.62 10.80 -3.36
N LEU A 18 -12.64 12.13 -3.44
CA LEU A 18 -13.62 12.95 -2.72
C LEU A 18 -15.07 12.63 -3.10
N ALA A 19 -15.30 12.03 -4.28
CA ALA A 19 -16.61 11.58 -4.75
C ALA A 19 -16.96 10.14 -4.33
N GLY A 20 -16.02 9.42 -3.70
CA GLY A 20 -16.18 8.04 -3.25
C GLY A 20 -15.72 6.98 -4.26
N ASP A 21 -15.37 7.36 -5.49
CA ASP A 21 -14.81 6.44 -6.49
C ASP A 21 -13.40 5.98 -6.12
N TYR A 22 -13.05 4.73 -6.38
CA TYR A 22 -11.67 4.26 -6.26
C TYR A 22 -10.80 4.85 -7.38
N MET A 23 -9.66 5.43 -7.02
CA MET A 23 -8.73 6.07 -7.95
C MET A 23 -7.63 5.12 -8.44
N PHE A 24 -7.33 4.08 -7.66
CA PHE A 24 -6.22 3.17 -7.92
C PHE A 24 -6.67 1.71 -7.79
N SER A 25 -5.82 0.79 -8.25
CA SER A 25 -6.04 -0.64 -8.09
C SER A 25 -4.71 -1.38 -8.03
N VAL A 26 -4.67 -2.44 -7.21
CA VAL A 26 -3.59 -3.43 -7.27
C VAL A 26 -3.77 -4.25 -8.55
N ASN A 27 -2.69 -4.45 -9.30
CA ASN A 27 -2.71 -5.31 -10.47
C ASN A 27 -2.82 -6.78 -10.03
N PRO A 28 -3.62 -7.60 -10.74
CA PRO A 28 -3.70 -9.03 -10.44
C PRO A 28 -2.38 -9.73 -10.74
N ASP A 29 -2.29 -10.99 -10.30
CA ASP A 29 -1.21 -11.92 -10.63
C ASP A 29 0.17 -11.58 -10.05
N ILE A 30 0.24 -10.58 -9.16
CA ILE A 30 1.44 -10.34 -8.34
C ILE A 30 1.45 -11.36 -7.20
N SER A 31 2.58 -12.06 -7.00
CA SER A 31 2.78 -12.91 -5.83
C SER A 31 2.46 -12.16 -4.53
N VAL A 32 1.67 -12.77 -3.65
CA VAL A 32 1.33 -12.20 -2.33
C VAL A 32 2.61 -11.85 -1.54
N GLN A 33 3.66 -12.67 -1.65
CA GLN A 33 4.93 -12.36 -1.00
C GLN A 33 5.53 -11.04 -1.52
N HIS A 34 5.63 -10.86 -2.84
CA HIS A 34 6.15 -9.63 -3.42
C HIS A 34 5.28 -8.41 -3.08
N ALA A 35 3.95 -8.58 -3.07
CA ALA A 35 3.03 -7.52 -2.69
C ALA A 35 3.27 -7.05 -1.24
N LEU A 36 3.45 -7.99 -0.30
CA LEU A 36 3.75 -7.69 1.10
C LEU A 36 5.15 -7.12 1.31
N GLU A 37 6.16 -7.58 0.54
CA GLU A 37 7.50 -6.99 0.55
C GLU A 37 7.44 -5.52 0.11
N GLN A 38 6.70 -5.21 -0.97
CA GLN A 38 6.50 -3.83 -1.42
C GLN A 38 5.73 -2.99 -0.39
N ALA A 39 4.70 -3.54 0.25
CA ALA A 39 3.97 -2.85 1.32
C ALA A 39 4.90 -2.46 2.48
N SER A 40 5.79 -3.38 2.88
CA SER A 40 6.81 -3.13 3.92
C SER A 40 7.79 -2.02 3.52
N LEU A 41 8.26 -2.01 2.26
CA LEU A 41 9.13 -0.95 1.75
C LEU A 41 8.44 0.42 1.75
N LEU A 42 7.17 0.49 1.37
CA LEU A 42 6.39 1.73 1.38
C LEU A 42 6.21 2.27 2.81
N LEU A 43 5.91 1.40 3.78
CA LEU A 43 5.77 1.77 5.20
C LEU A 43 7.11 2.24 5.79
N ASN A 44 8.22 1.58 5.46
CA ASN A 44 9.54 2.07 5.86
C ASN A 44 9.87 3.43 5.22
N GLY A 45 9.47 3.63 3.97
CA GLY A 45 9.57 4.93 3.30
C GLY A 45 8.79 6.02 4.03
N GLU A 46 7.60 5.71 4.51
CA GLU A 46 6.78 6.64 5.30
C GLU A 46 7.49 7.05 6.59
N ALA A 47 8.07 6.11 7.33
CA ALA A 47 8.82 6.42 8.54
C ALA A 47 10.02 7.36 8.27
N MET A 48 10.76 7.15 7.17
CA MET A 48 11.85 8.05 6.78
C MET A 48 11.36 9.46 6.43
N VAL A 49 10.26 9.57 5.68
CA VAL A 49 9.65 10.86 5.33
C VAL A 49 9.10 11.56 6.58
N ALA A 50 8.59 10.81 7.56
CA ALA A 50 8.12 11.34 8.83
C ALA A 50 9.25 12.01 9.61
N GLU A 51 10.42 11.38 9.69
CA GLU A 51 11.62 11.98 10.29
C GLU A 51 12.03 13.27 9.57
N GLU A 52 12.10 13.26 8.24
CA GLU A 52 12.44 14.45 7.44
C GLU A 52 11.43 15.60 7.62
N SER A 53 10.15 15.27 7.87
CA SER A 53 9.09 16.26 8.04
C SER A 53 9.23 17.10 9.32
N GLN A 54 9.91 16.58 10.34
CA GLN A 54 10.05 17.26 11.64
C GLN A 54 10.92 18.51 11.56
N ASP A 55 11.94 18.49 10.69
CA ASP A 55 12.88 19.60 10.49
C ASP A 55 12.51 20.48 9.29
N ALA A 56 11.44 20.14 8.57
CA ALA A 56 11.05 20.79 7.34
C ALA A 56 10.35 22.15 7.57
N LYS A 57 10.56 23.09 6.64
CA LYS A 57 9.77 24.34 6.59
C LYS A 57 8.28 24.01 6.39
N PRO A 58 7.33 24.83 6.89
CA PRO A 58 5.90 24.49 6.87
C PRO A 58 5.32 24.06 5.50
N HIS A 59 5.74 24.72 4.41
CA HIS A 59 5.29 24.36 3.06
C HIS A 59 5.86 23.01 2.57
N VAL A 60 7.07 22.66 2.99
CA VAL A 60 7.69 21.36 2.70
C VAL A 60 7.05 20.28 3.56
N CYS A 61 6.84 20.56 4.85
CA CYS A 61 6.14 19.67 5.78
C CYS A 61 4.75 19.28 5.25
N HIS A 62 3.98 20.21 4.71
CA HIS A 62 2.67 19.90 4.11
C HIS A 62 2.77 18.90 2.94
N THR A 63 3.73 19.10 2.04
CA THR A 63 3.96 18.18 0.92
C THR A 63 4.43 16.81 1.41
N LEU A 64 5.34 16.75 2.38
CA LEU A 64 5.82 15.49 2.96
C LEU A 64 4.69 14.74 3.66
N ASN A 65 3.82 15.42 4.39
CA ASN A 65 2.63 14.83 5.01
C ASN A 65 1.70 14.22 3.96
N TRP A 66 1.52 14.89 2.82
CA TRP A 66 0.74 14.32 1.72
C TRP A 66 1.39 13.07 1.14
N VAL A 67 2.71 13.08 0.94
CA VAL A 67 3.47 11.89 0.49
C VAL A 67 3.31 10.73 1.46
N MET A 68 3.43 10.97 2.77
CA MET A 68 3.22 9.94 3.80
C MET A 68 1.84 9.30 3.69
N LEU A 69 0.78 10.10 3.54
CA LEU A 69 -0.58 9.58 3.35
C LEU A 69 -0.68 8.67 2.13
N GLN A 70 -0.05 9.05 1.01
CA GLN A 70 -0.05 8.21 -0.19
C GLN A 70 0.72 6.90 -0.02
N LEU A 71 1.86 6.93 0.69
CA LEU A 71 2.62 5.72 1.03
C LEU A 71 1.79 4.75 1.88
N VAL A 72 1.08 5.27 2.89
CA VAL A 72 0.17 4.48 3.72
C VAL A 72 -0.98 3.90 2.88
N GLU A 73 -1.65 4.71 2.05
CA GLU A 73 -2.75 4.22 1.22
C GLU A 73 -2.32 3.10 0.26
N MET A 74 -1.19 3.26 -0.42
CA MET A 74 -0.65 2.24 -1.32
C MET A 74 -0.27 0.96 -0.56
N SER A 75 0.37 1.10 0.60
CA SER A 75 0.73 -0.06 1.43
C SER A 75 -0.52 -0.83 1.89
N LYS A 76 -1.57 -0.12 2.29
CA LYS A 76 -2.86 -0.71 2.67
C LYS A 76 -3.51 -1.42 1.48
N GLY A 77 -3.52 -0.82 0.30
CA GLY A 77 -4.06 -1.45 -0.91
C GLY A 77 -3.39 -2.80 -1.20
N LEU A 78 -2.06 -2.88 -1.07
CA LEU A 78 -1.31 -4.13 -1.26
C LEU A 78 -1.62 -5.18 -0.18
N VAL A 79 -1.78 -4.76 1.09
CA VAL A 79 -2.15 -5.64 2.20
C VAL A 79 -3.57 -6.19 2.01
N ASP A 80 -4.53 -5.33 1.67
CA ASP A 80 -5.93 -5.72 1.45
C ASP A 80 -6.03 -6.71 0.27
N ALA A 81 -5.34 -6.44 -0.84
CA ALA A 81 -5.27 -7.36 -1.98
C ALA A 81 -4.63 -8.71 -1.61
N SER A 82 -3.60 -8.68 -0.77
CA SER A 82 -2.92 -9.89 -0.28
C SER A 82 -3.83 -10.71 0.62
N LEU A 83 -4.54 -10.05 1.53
CA LEU A 83 -5.47 -10.68 2.45
C LEU A 83 -6.66 -11.30 1.70
N GLU A 84 -7.23 -10.58 0.75
CA GLU A 84 -8.31 -11.08 -0.11
C GLU A 84 -7.87 -12.37 -0.83
N SER A 85 -6.65 -12.40 -1.35
CA SER A 85 -6.12 -13.58 -2.02
C SER A 85 -5.89 -14.77 -1.11
N VAL A 86 -5.45 -14.55 0.14
CA VAL A 86 -5.28 -15.62 1.13
C VAL A 86 -6.63 -16.17 1.59
N VAL A 87 -7.60 -15.28 1.89
CA VAL A 87 -8.95 -15.66 2.34
C VAL A 87 -9.70 -16.43 1.24
N ASN A 88 -9.54 -16.05 -0.03
CA ASN A 88 -10.21 -16.70 -1.15
C ASN A 88 -9.46 -17.92 -1.74
N ALA A 89 -8.36 -18.38 -1.11
CA ALA A 89 -7.59 -19.55 -1.53
C ALA A 89 -7.97 -20.86 -0.79
N GLU A 90 -8.95 -20.76 0.13
CA GLU A 90 -9.61 -21.89 0.80
C GLU A 90 -10.77 -22.46 -0.03
#